data_AF-A0A7U9R7J6-F1
#
_entry.id   AF-A0A7U9R7J6-F1
#
_cell.length_a   1.000
_cell.length_b   1.000
_cell.length_c   1.000
_cell.angle_alpha   90.00
_cell.angle_beta   90.00
_cell.angle_gamma   90.00
#
_symmetry.space_group_name_H-M   'P 1'
#
loop_
_entity.id
_entity.type
_entity.pdbx_description
1 polymer ?
#
loop_
_entity_poly.entity_id
_entity_poly.type
_entity_poly.pdbx_seq_one_letter_code
_entity_poly.pdbx_strand_id
1 'polypeptide(L)'
;MSMVECFFSNRYRDRGELFEGLSIWEEEEYRKLQGAPPVLFLSFAKVKAQDYEEMQFSIASIIFEVYQKNSFLMDGGYFERNRKKVFSKHTAGNEP
;
A
#
# COMPACT_ATOMS: atom_id res chain seq x y z
N MET A 1 8.71 7.62 -0.10
CA MET A 1 7.48 8.29 0.34
C MET A 1 6.93 9.04 -0.86
N SER A 2 5.71 8.75 -1.30
CA SER A 2 5.05 9.48 -2.39
C SER A 2 4.17 10.58 -1.79
N MET A 3 4.27 11.82 -2.27
CA MET A 3 3.38 12.91 -1.81
C MET A 3 1.91 12.61 -2.10
N VAL A 4 1.63 11.87 -3.17
CA VAL A 4 0.27 11.41 -3.51
C VAL A 4 -0.23 10.39 -2.47
N GLU A 5 0.60 9.43 -2.08
CA GLU A 5 0.26 8.49 -1.01
C GLU A 5 0.04 9.23 0.32
N CYS A 6 0.93 10.17 0.64
CA CYS A 6 0.85 10.93 1.89
C CYS A 6 -0.40 11.81 1.95
N PHE A 7 -0.81 12.40 0.82
CA PHE A 7 -2.03 13.21 0.75
C PHE A 7 -3.28 12.36 0.98
N PHE A 8 -3.42 11.25 0.26
CA PHE A 8 -4.68 10.48 0.31
C PHE A 8 -4.74 9.47 1.45
N SER A 9 -3.62 8.86 1.86
CA SER A 9 -3.68 7.71 2.78
C SER A 9 -4.12 8.11 4.19
N ASN A 10 -5.15 7.42 4.70
CA ASN A 10 -5.63 7.55 6.07
C ASN A 10 -4.59 7.32 7.17
N ARG A 11 -3.43 6.75 6.81
CA ARG A 11 -2.25 6.66 7.70
C ARG A 11 -1.66 8.03 8.04
N TYR A 12 -2.00 9.06 7.29
CA TYR A 12 -1.52 10.44 7.46
C TYR A 12 -2.66 11.44 7.72
N ARG A 13 -3.78 10.98 8.31
CA ARG A 13 -4.96 11.82 8.60
C ARG A 13 -4.66 13.11 9.36
N ASP A 14 -3.69 13.07 10.26
CA ASP A 14 -3.33 14.22 11.10
C ASP A 14 -2.06 14.91 10.57
N ARG A 15 -1.83 14.84 9.25
CA ARG A 15 -0.66 15.41 8.56
C ARG A 15 -1.02 16.50 7.56
N GLY A 16 -2.15 17.17 7.76
CA GLY A 16 -2.60 18.28 6.91
C GLY A 16 -1.57 19.41 6.82
N GLU A 17 -0.79 19.62 7.88
CA GLU A 17 0.25 20.64 7.96
C GLU A 17 1.32 20.49 6.86
N LEU A 18 1.52 19.27 6.32
CA LEU A 18 2.48 19.03 5.24
C LEU A 18 2.08 19.66 3.90
N PHE A 19 0.81 20.06 3.76
CA PHE A 19 0.25 20.60 2.53
C PHE A 19 -0.10 22.08 2.64
N GLU A 20 0.01 22.68 3.84
CA GLU A 20 -0.19 24.12 4.03
C GLU A 20 0.75 24.93 3.14
N GLY A 21 0.20 25.92 2.43
CA GLY A 21 0.95 26.76 1.49
C GLY A 21 1.16 26.13 0.10
N LEU A 22 0.70 24.91 -0.15
CA LEU A 22 0.63 24.34 -1.50
C LEU A 22 -0.72 24.66 -2.15
N SER A 23 -0.74 24.75 -3.48
CA SER A 23 -1.97 25.03 -4.25
C SER A 23 -3.11 24.04 -3.99
N ILE A 24 -2.79 22.77 -3.70
CA ILE A 24 -3.79 21.74 -3.34
C ILE A 24 -4.55 22.06 -2.05
N TRP A 25 -3.97 22.88 -1.17
CA TRP A 25 -4.56 23.25 0.12
C TRP A 25 -5.47 24.48 0.02
N GLU A 26 -5.38 25.25 -1.07
CA GLU A 26 -6.21 26.42 -1.31
C GLU A 26 -7.70 26.02 -1.43
N GLU A 27 -7.96 24.91 -2.12
CA GLU A 27 -9.32 24.38 -2.33
C GLU A 27 -9.81 23.54 -1.13
N GLU A 28 -10.97 23.90 -0.58
CA GLU A 28 -11.55 23.20 0.59
C GLU A 28 -11.94 21.75 0.27
N GLU A 29 -12.40 21.49 -0.96
CA GLU A 29 -12.78 20.15 -1.41
C GLU A 29 -11.61 19.16 -1.35
N TYR A 30 -10.39 19.61 -1.68
CA TYR A 30 -9.21 18.76 -1.58
C TYR A 30 -8.77 18.53 -0.13
N ARG A 31 -8.92 19.53 0.75
CA ARG A 31 -8.64 19.37 2.19
C ARG A 31 -9.47 18.25 2.81
N LYS A 32 -10.73 18.09 2.40
CA LYS A 32 -11.61 16.99 2.86
C LYS A 32 -11.12 15.60 2.44
N LEU A 33 -10.32 15.50 1.39
CA LEU A 33 -9.75 14.23 0.92
C LEU A 33 -8.44 13.87 1.62
N GLN A 34 -7.77 14.83 2.28
CA GLN A 34 -6.50 14.59 2.92
C GLN A 34 -6.66 13.55 4.05
N GLY A 35 -5.89 12.47 3.95
CA GLY A 35 -5.89 11.35 4.90
C GLY A 35 -7.27 10.76 5.23
N ALA A 36 -8.19 10.84 4.27
CA ALA A 36 -9.53 10.26 4.40
C ALA A 36 -9.60 8.81 3.88
N PRO A 37 -9.23 8.52 2.61
CA PRO A 37 -9.40 7.18 2.05
C PRO A 37 -8.36 6.15 2.54
N PRO A 38 -8.75 4.87 2.64
CA PRO A 38 -7.80 3.78 2.86
C PRO A 38 -7.02 3.49 1.58
N VAL A 39 -5.76 3.95 1.52
CA VAL A 39 -4.91 3.82 0.32
C VAL A 39 -3.98 2.60 0.42
N LEU A 40 -3.93 1.81 -0.66
CA LEU A 40 -2.91 0.80 -0.90
C LEU A 40 -1.93 1.33 -1.96
N PHE A 41 -0.71 1.67 -1.54
CA PHE A 41 0.32 2.18 -2.45
C PHE A 41 1.17 1.06 -3.03
N LEU A 42 1.32 1.05 -4.34
CA LEU A 42 2.16 0.13 -5.11
C LEU A 42 3.12 0.94 -5.99
N SER A 43 4.40 0.60 -5.99
CA SER A 43 5.40 1.23 -6.85
C SER A 43 6.28 0.18 -7.50
N PHE A 44 6.31 0.21 -8.83
CA PHE A 44 7.18 -0.64 -9.65
C PHE A 44 8.48 0.06 -10.05
N ALA A 45 8.76 1.27 -9.52
CA ALA A 45 9.95 2.04 -9.88
C ALA A 45 11.28 1.32 -9.53
N LYS A 46 11.22 0.34 -8.62
CA LYS A 46 12.37 -0.49 -8.24
C LYS A 46 12.53 -1.75 -9.09
N VAL A 47 11.58 -2.08 -9.96
CA VAL A 47 11.66 -3.25 -10.83
C VAL A 47 12.70 -2.97 -11.91
N LYS A 48 13.82 -3.71 -11.85
CA LYS A 48 14.89 -3.69 -12.85
C LYS A 48 15.16 -5.12 -13.25
N ALA A 49 14.30 -5.67 -14.11
CA ALA A 49 14.42 -7.05 -14.56
C ALA A 49 15.15 -7.12 -15.90
N GLN A 50 16.01 -8.12 -16.04
CA GLN A 50 16.74 -8.42 -17.28
C GLN A 50 15.97 -9.38 -18.19
N ASP A 51 15.10 -10.20 -17.59
CA ASP A 51 14.24 -11.16 -18.28
C ASP A 51 12.80 -11.16 -17.74
N TYR A 52 11.97 -12.00 -18.36
CA TYR A 52 10.55 -12.08 -18.06
C TYR A 52 10.28 -12.73 -16.69
N GLU A 53 11.01 -13.79 -16.36
CA GLU A 53 10.87 -14.47 -15.07
C GLU A 53 11.22 -13.54 -13.89
N GLU A 54 12.32 -12.78 -13.98
CA GLU A 54 12.74 -11.82 -12.97
C GLU A 54 11.72 -10.69 -12.81
N MET A 55 11.12 -10.24 -13.92
CA MET A 55 10.05 -9.23 -13.90
C MET A 55 8.81 -9.75 -13.16
N GLN A 56 8.37 -10.97 -13.51
CA GLN A 56 7.22 -11.61 -12.85
C GLN A 56 7.47 -11.75 -11.35
N PHE A 57 8.65 -12.25 -10.96
CA PHE A 57 9.02 -12.41 -9.56
C PHE A 57 9.05 -11.07 -8.80
N SER A 58 9.59 -10.03 -9.42
CA SER A 58 9.66 -8.69 -8.83
C SER A 58 8.27 -8.09 -8.59
N ILE A 59 7.37 -8.21 -9.58
CA ILE A 59 5.98 -7.75 -9.45
C ILE A 59 5.26 -8.53 -8.36
N ALA A 60 5.38 -9.87 -8.36
CA ALA A 60 4.77 -10.72 -7.34
C ALA A 60 5.25 -10.36 -5.93
N SER A 61 6.54 -10.09 -5.77
CA SER A 61 7.15 -9.67 -4.50
C SER A 61 6.58 -8.33 -4.00
N ILE A 62 6.45 -7.32 -4.87
CA ILE A 62 5.85 -6.03 -4.53
C ILE A 62 4.40 -6.19 -4.06
N ILE A 63 3.62 -7.01 -4.77
CA ILE A 63 2.23 -7.31 -4.40
C ILE A 63 2.20 -8.01 -3.04
N PHE A 64 3.06 -9.01 -2.83
CA PHE A 64 3.14 -9.77 -1.59
C PHE A 64 3.48 -8.87 -0.39
N GLU A 65 4.42 -7.94 -0.54
CA GLU A 65 4.72 -6.95 0.51
C GLU A 65 3.50 -6.11 0.90
N VAL A 66 2.69 -5.68 -0.07
CA VAL A 66 1.47 -4.90 0.20
C VAL A 66 0.44 -5.75 0.95
N TYR A 67 0.29 -7.03 0.59
CA TYR A 67 -0.55 -7.94 1.36
C TYR A 67 -0.05 -8.11 2.80
N GLN A 68 1.26 -8.30 3.00
CA GLN A 68 1.85 -8.41 4.35
C GLN A 68 1.64 -7.16 5.20
N LYS A 69 1.89 -5.97 4.64
CA LYS A 69 1.68 -4.69 5.33
C LYS A 69 0.21 -4.43 5.68
N ASN A 70 -0.72 -5.16 5.06
CA ASN A 70 -2.16 -5.04 5.29
C ASN A 70 -2.79 -6.37 5.73
N SER A 71 -2.02 -7.21 6.42
CA SER A 71 -2.47 -8.53 6.90
C SER A 71 -3.71 -8.44 7.80
N PHE A 72 -3.90 -7.34 8.51
CA PHE A 72 -5.10 -7.06 9.31
C PHE A 72 -6.41 -7.12 8.50
N LEU A 73 -6.36 -6.88 7.18
CA LEU A 73 -7.53 -7.04 6.29
C LEU A 73 -7.98 -8.51 6.20
N MET A 74 -7.10 -9.47 6.48
CA MET A 74 -7.43 -10.89 6.53
C MET A 74 -8.38 -11.19 7.68
N ASP A 75 -8.34 -10.44 8.77
CA ASP A 75 -9.15 -10.70 9.95
C ASP A 75 -10.62 -10.25 9.79
N GLY A 76 -10.90 -9.36 8.83
CA GLY A 76 -12.22 -8.79 8.57
C GLY A 76 -13.27 -9.74 7.97
N GLY A 77 -13.02 -11.05 7.91
CA GLY A 77 -14.00 -12.06 7.45
C GLY A 77 -14.27 -12.11 5.94
N TYR A 78 -13.81 -11.14 5.16
CA TYR A 78 -14.00 -11.07 3.69
C TYR A 78 -13.14 -12.07 2.89
N PHE A 79 -12.15 -12.68 3.52
CA PHE A 79 -11.31 -13.69 2.89
C PHE A 79 -11.82 -15.10 3.21
N GLU A 80 -12.25 -15.82 2.16
CA GLU A 80 -12.56 -17.24 2.25
C GLU A 80 -11.40 -18.02 2.88
N ARG A 81 -11.76 -19.00 3.70
CA ARG A 81 -10.86 -19.82 4.52
C ARG A 81 -9.68 -20.41 3.73
N ASN A 82 -9.84 -20.64 2.42
CA ASN A 82 -8.80 -21.16 1.54
C ASN A 82 -7.73 -20.13 1.14
N ARG A 83 -8.08 -18.84 1.00
CA ARG A 83 -7.10 -17.77 0.71
C ARG A 83 -6.20 -17.45 1.90
N LYS A 84 -6.73 -17.53 3.13
CA LYS A 84 -5.94 -17.37 4.36
C LYS A 84 -4.83 -18.41 4.49
N LYS A 85 -5.09 -19.67 4.11
CA LYS A 85 -4.11 -20.77 4.15
C LYS A 85 -2.94 -20.59 3.18
N VAL A 86 -3.18 -20.02 2.00
CA VAL A 86 -2.12 -19.73 1.02
C VAL A 86 -1.21 -18.62 1.53
N PHE A 87 -1.82 -17.57 2.10
CA PHE A 87 -1.08 -16.45 2.68
C PHE A 87 -0.21 -16.87 3.88
N SER A 88 -0.76 -17.65 4.82
CA SER A 88 -0.03 -18.11 6.00
C SER A 88 1.15 -19.04 5.69
N LYS A 89 1.08 -19.79 4.58
CA LYS A 89 2.18 -20.67 4.14
C LYS A 89 3.38 -19.89 3.58
N HIS A 90 3.14 -18.73 2.97
CA HIS A 90 4.22 -17.89 2.43
C HIS A 90 4.89 -17.01 3.50
N THR A 91 4.20 -16.67 4.59
CA THR A 91 4.81 -15.93 5.72
C THR A 91 5.65 -16.81 6.64
N ALA A 92 5.41 -18.13 6.67
CA ALA A 92 6.15 -19.09 7.50
C ALA A 92 7.50 -19.54 6.90
N GLY A 93 7.89 -19.02 5.73
CA GLY A 93 9.13 -19.40 5.02
C GLY A 93 10.30 -18.42 5.13
N ASN A 94 10.15 -17.34 5.91
CA ASN A 94 11.20 -16.37 6.20
C ASN A 94 11.26 -16.14 7.72
N GLU A 95 11.88 -17.05 8.45
CA GLU A 95 12.53 -16.74 9.72
C GLU A 95 14.03 -16.50 9.45
N PRO A 96 14.68 -15.57 10.17
CA PRO A 96 16.06 -15.13 9.90
C PRO A 96 17.13 -16.22 10.05
#